data_AF-A0A1Y3QAM3-F1
#
_entry.id   AF-A0A1Y3QAM3-F1
#
_cell.length_a   1.000
_cell.length_b   1.000
_cell.length_c   1.000
_cell.angle_alpha   90.00
_cell.angle_beta   90.00
_cell.angle_gamma   90.00
#
_symmetry.space_group_name_H-M   'P 1'
#
loop_
_entity.id
_entity.type
_entity.pdbx_description
1 polymer ?
#
loop_
_entity_poly.entity_id
_entity_poly.type
_entity_poly.pdbx_seq_one_letter_code
_entity_poly.pdbx_strand_id
1 'polypeptide(L)'
;MRRRFVIEAVMVATYGQLLVPSRPVEYIIPYSTIMELYDMKDGPEPVMDDPEDDRHVKQKIGELIEFFAEPLNRKKIERALQMPWRESPPLLLKEDVSFIVVHAIDNAQYGELFDPIETEQILTAIKYQVPLLTDQLELQDRIIEAEVPVQVFDIEDFEYAVEVGTEIDWETSRDL
;
A
#
# COMPACT_ATOMS: atom_id res chain seq x y z
N MET A 1 9.79 -13.48 -11.19
CA MET A 1 8.90 -12.34 -11.47
C MET A 1 8.68 -11.63 -10.15
N ARG A 2 8.79 -10.31 -10.08
CA ARG A 2 8.53 -9.56 -8.83
C ARG A 2 7.03 -9.56 -8.54
N ARG A 3 6.63 -9.75 -7.29
CA ARG A 3 5.23 -9.62 -6.86
C ARG A 3 4.93 -8.15 -6.61
N ARG A 4 3.71 -7.70 -6.93
CA ARG A 4 3.31 -6.30 -6.78
C ARG A 4 2.03 -6.23 -5.97
N PHE A 5 1.98 -5.32 -5.00
CA PHE A 5 0.81 -5.07 -4.16
C PHE A 5 0.61 -3.57 -4.04
N VAL A 6 -0.63 -3.11 -4.03
CA VAL A 6 -0.95 -1.79 -3.49
C VAL A 6 -1.05 -1.92 -1.98
N ILE A 7 -0.45 -0.98 -1.25
CA ILE A 7 -0.51 -0.90 0.21
C ILE A 7 -0.56 0.56 0.65
N GLU A 8 -0.97 0.78 1.90
CA GLU A 8 -0.65 2.00 2.63
C GLU A 8 0.82 1.99 3.07
N ALA A 9 1.45 3.16 3.05
CA ALA A 9 2.85 3.26 3.47
C ALA A 9 3.08 2.82 4.92
N VAL A 10 2.10 3.04 5.81
CA VAL A 10 2.20 2.70 7.24
C VAL A 10 2.34 1.20 7.47
N MET A 11 1.77 0.36 6.60
CA MET A 11 1.82 -1.10 6.76
C MET A 11 3.25 -1.62 6.87
N VAL A 12 4.22 -1.03 6.18
CA VAL A 12 5.63 -1.47 6.26
C VAL A 12 6.29 -1.09 7.59
N ALA A 13 5.82 -0.04 8.24
CA ALA A 13 6.27 0.33 9.58
C ALA A 13 5.63 -0.57 10.65
N THR A 14 4.40 -1.03 10.44
CA THR A 14 3.65 -1.89 11.35
C THR A 14 4.04 -3.37 11.24
N TYR A 15 4.19 -3.88 10.02
CA TYR A 15 4.33 -5.31 9.76
C TYR A 15 5.72 -5.68 9.24
N GLY A 16 6.57 -6.15 10.15
CA GLY A 16 7.95 -6.55 9.82
C GLY A 16 8.06 -7.65 8.76
N GLN A 17 7.03 -8.48 8.57
CA GLN A 17 7.00 -9.51 7.51
C GLN A 17 7.09 -8.93 6.10
N LEU A 18 6.60 -7.70 5.89
CA LEU A 18 6.71 -7.00 4.60
C LEU A 18 8.16 -6.63 4.23
N LEU A 19 9.08 -6.70 5.19
CA LEU A 19 10.51 -6.41 4.99
C LEU A 19 11.35 -7.65 4.64
N VAL A 20 10.76 -8.85 4.72
CA VAL A 20 11.45 -10.13 4.54
C VAL A 20 10.61 -11.14 3.75
N PRO A 21 10.04 -10.75 2.59
CA PRO A 21 9.18 -11.65 1.82
C PRO A 21 9.95 -12.85 1.27
N SER A 22 9.25 -13.97 1.07
CA SER A 22 9.79 -15.18 0.44
C SER A 22 10.19 -15.02 -1.04
N ARG A 23 9.76 -13.93 -1.70
CA ARG A 23 10.12 -13.55 -3.07
C ARG A 23 10.28 -12.03 -3.19
N PRO A 24 10.97 -11.51 -4.22
CA PRO A 24 11.05 -10.07 -4.44
C PRO A 24 9.68 -9.40 -4.61
N VAL A 25 9.43 -8.34 -3.83
CA VAL A 25 8.17 -7.57 -3.81
C VAL A 25 8.40 -6.10 -4.17
N GLU A 26 7.48 -5.54 -4.95
CA GLU A 26 7.33 -4.11 -5.19
C GLU A 26 6.00 -3.62 -4.63
N TYR A 27 6.07 -2.74 -3.64
CA TYR A 27 4.90 -2.12 -3.03
C TYR A 27 4.58 -0.83 -3.79
N ILE A 28 3.39 -0.75 -4.36
CA ILE A 28 2.86 0.44 -5.02
C ILE A 28 2.13 1.27 -3.98
N ILE A 29 2.59 2.50 -3.77
CA ILE A 29 2.14 3.35 -2.69
C ILE A 29 1.56 4.64 -3.29
N PRO A 30 0.24 4.89 -3.14
CA PRO A 30 -0.33 6.21 -3.39
C PRO A 30 0.37 7.26 -2.52
N TYR A 31 0.80 8.37 -3.12
CA TYR A 31 1.57 9.40 -2.42
C TYR A 31 0.85 9.98 -1.19
N SER A 32 -0.47 10.04 -1.22
CA SER A 32 -1.30 10.49 -0.10
C SER A 32 -1.05 9.67 1.18
N THR A 33 -0.85 8.35 1.08
CA THR A 33 -0.52 7.49 2.23
C THR A 33 0.86 7.77 2.82
N ILE A 34 1.79 8.36 2.04
CA ILE A 34 3.07 8.87 2.56
C ILE A 34 2.85 10.15 3.36
N MET A 35 1.88 10.98 2.96
CA MET A 35 1.54 12.18 3.72
C MET A 35 0.93 11.83 5.08
N GLU A 36 0.09 10.81 5.14
CA GLU A 36 -0.51 10.33 6.39
C GLU A 36 0.53 9.89 7.43
N LEU A 37 1.69 9.40 7.00
CA LEU A 37 2.79 9.07 7.92
C LEU A 37 3.20 10.27 8.79
N TYR A 38 3.18 11.48 8.23
CA TYR A 38 3.53 12.69 8.98
C TYR A 38 2.47 12.99 10.03
N ASP A 39 1.20 12.83 9.68
CA ASP A 39 0.07 13.02 10.60
C ASP A 39 0.09 11.98 11.72
N MET A 40 0.39 10.70 11.40
CA MET A 40 0.50 9.62 12.38
C MET A 40 1.68 9.80 13.34
N LYS A 41 2.83 10.29 12.85
CA LYS A 41 4.03 10.48 13.68
C LYS A 41 3.83 11.55 14.75
N ASP A 42 3.26 12.69 14.37
CA ASP A 42 3.11 13.85 15.25
C ASP A 42 1.71 13.93 15.90
N GLY A 43 0.78 13.07 15.46
CA GLY A 43 -0.61 13.03 15.90
C GLY A 43 -0.80 12.48 17.32
N PRO A 44 -1.85 12.95 18.02
CA PRO A 44 -2.18 12.47 19.37
C PRO A 44 -2.87 11.09 19.35
N GLU A 45 -3.37 10.67 18.19
CA GLU A 45 -4.04 9.38 18.03
C GLU A 45 -3.01 8.23 18.02
N PRO A 46 -3.28 7.12 18.73
CA PRO A 46 -2.43 5.95 18.67
C PRO A 46 -2.60 5.23 17.32
N VAL A 47 -1.49 4.70 16.80
CA VAL A 47 -1.45 3.80 15.64
C VAL A 47 -1.70 2.36 16.09
N MET A 48 -1.26 2.01 17.30
CA MET A 48 -1.47 0.68 17.91
C MET A 48 -2.17 0.82 19.27
N ASP A 49 -2.99 -0.17 19.63
CA ASP A 49 -3.69 -0.19 20.93
C ASP A 49 -2.73 -0.30 22.12
N ASP A 50 -1.66 -1.10 21.99
CA ASP A 50 -0.65 -1.23 23.02
C ASP A 50 0.32 -0.03 23.00
N PRO A 51 0.52 0.68 24.13
CA PRO A 51 1.37 1.87 24.15
C PRO A 51 2.87 1.63 23.92
N GLU A 52 3.39 0.42 24.10
CA GLU A 52 4.78 0.10 23.75
C GLU A 52 4.91 -0.13 22.25
N ASP A 53 3.98 -0.89 21.68
CA ASP A 53 3.90 -1.15 20.24
C ASP A 53 3.64 0.14 19.46
N ASP A 54 2.77 1.03 19.95
CA ASP A 54 2.51 2.35 19.35
C ASP A 54 3.79 3.18 19.25
N ARG A 55 4.56 3.27 20.34
CA ARG A 55 5.83 4.01 20.34
C ARG A 55 6.84 3.37 19.40
N HIS A 56 6.88 2.05 19.33
CA HIS A 56 7.74 1.32 18.40
C HIS A 56 7.37 1.63 16.95
N VAL A 57 6.09 1.49 16.59
CA VAL A 57 5.59 1.74 15.24
C VAL A 57 5.78 3.22 14.85
N LYS A 58 5.50 4.17 15.74
CA LYS A 58 5.77 5.61 15.49
C LYS A 58 7.26 5.90 15.26
N GLN A 59 8.16 5.19 15.94
CA GLN A 59 9.60 5.27 15.62
C GLN A 59 9.88 4.75 14.20
N LYS A 60 9.28 3.63 13.80
CA LYS A 60 9.41 3.07 12.45
C LYS A 60 8.81 3.96 11.36
N ILE A 61 7.69 4.61 11.62
CA ILE A 61 7.14 5.66 10.77
C ILE A 61 8.17 6.79 10.58
N GLY A 62 8.85 7.20 11.65
CA GLY A 62 9.93 8.17 11.59
C GLY A 62 11.08 7.77 10.66
N GLU A 63 11.55 6.52 10.77
CA GLU A 63 12.58 5.96 9.88
C GLU A 63 12.11 5.94 8.41
N LEU A 64 10.84 5.60 8.17
CA LEU A 64 10.26 5.55 6.83
C LEU A 64 10.10 6.94 6.20
N ILE A 65 9.72 7.95 6.99
CA ILE A 65 9.70 9.36 6.56
C ILE A 65 11.11 9.82 6.15
N GLU A 66 12.13 9.52 6.96
CA GLU A 66 13.52 9.85 6.64
C GLU A 66 13.96 9.19 5.33
N PHE A 67 13.62 7.92 5.13
CA PHE A 67 13.87 7.20 3.88
C PHE A 67 13.26 7.88 2.66
N PHE A 68 12.00 8.31 2.71
CA PHE A 68 11.36 9.03 1.60
C PHE A 68 11.95 10.43 1.39
N ALA A 69 12.41 11.08 2.47
CA ALA A 69 13.02 12.41 2.43
C ALA A 69 14.47 12.42 1.90
N GLU A 70 15.14 11.26 1.82
CA GLU A 70 16.49 11.17 1.26
C GLU A 70 16.56 11.83 -0.13
N PRO A 71 17.62 12.62 -0.44
CA PRO A 71 17.63 13.46 -1.65
C PRO A 71 17.34 12.73 -2.96
N LEU A 72 17.80 11.48 -3.09
CA LEU A 72 17.57 10.68 -4.30
C LEU A 72 16.12 10.17 -4.36
N ASN A 73 15.58 9.66 -3.25
CA ASN A 73 14.22 9.16 -3.15
C ASN A 73 13.21 10.29 -3.33
N ARG A 74 13.39 11.39 -2.61
CA ARG A 74 12.60 12.60 -2.76
C ARG A 74 12.54 13.08 -4.22
N LYS A 75 13.68 13.14 -4.91
CA LYS A 75 13.73 13.54 -6.33
C LYS A 75 12.97 12.58 -7.26
N LYS A 76 12.99 11.27 -6.96
CA LYS A 76 12.21 10.26 -7.71
C LYS A 76 10.71 10.48 -7.50
N ILE A 77 10.29 10.73 -6.26
CA ILE A 77 8.90 11.01 -5.88
C ILE A 77 8.42 12.32 -6.53
N GLU A 78 9.15 13.43 -6.36
CA GLU A 78 8.80 14.73 -6.95
C GLU A 78 8.59 14.67 -8.47
N ARG A 79 9.33 13.80 -9.17
CA ARG A 79 9.12 13.55 -10.60
C ARG A 79 7.82 12.81 -10.89
N ALA A 80 7.45 11.84 -10.06
CA ALA A 80 6.17 11.13 -10.17
C ALA A 80 5.01 12.11 -9.96
N LEU A 81 5.11 13.03 -9.01
CA LEU A 81 4.06 14.01 -8.70
C LEU A 81 3.78 15.04 -9.82
N GLN A 82 4.59 15.10 -10.87
CA GLN A 82 4.38 16.06 -11.97
C GLN A 82 3.14 15.76 -12.83
N MET A 83 2.68 14.52 -12.85
CA MET A 83 1.51 14.11 -13.64
C MET A 83 0.70 13.06 -12.88
N PRO A 84 -0.64 13.10 -12.97
CA PRO A 84 -1.49 12.04 -12.49
C PRO A 84 -1.04 10.65 -12.94
N TRP A 85 -1.15 9.69 -12.03
CA TRP A 85 -0.87 8.27 -12.24
C TRP A 85 0.55 7.95 -12.69
N ARG A 86 1.49 8.88 -12.57
CA ARG A 86 2.88 8.59 -12.89
C ARG A 86 3.53 7.86 -11.73
N GLU A 87 4.25 6.79 -12.06
CA GLU A 87 5.08 6.02 -11.13
C GLU A 87 6.46 6.66 -10.96
N SER A 88 7.00 6.59 -9.74
CA SER A 88 8.42 6.81 -9.51
C SER A 88 9.25 5.63 -10.01
N PRO A 89 10.53 5.82 -10.36
CA PRO A 89 11.48 4.70 -10.38
C PRO A 89 11.52 3.99 -9.02
N PRO A 90 11.88 2.70 -8.92
CA PRO A 90 11.95 1.98 -7.65
C PRO A 90 12.80 2.69 -6.58
N LEU A 91 12.25 2.78 -5.37
CA LEU A 91 12.93 3.20 -4.16
C LEU A 91 13.30 1.93 -3.42
N LEU A 92 14.58 1.55 -3.48
CA LEU A 92 15.05 0.30 -2.89
C LEU A 92 15.08 0.45 -1.36
N LEU A 93 14.25 -0.33 -0.66
CA LEU A 93 14.22 -0.36 0.80
C LEU A 93 15.18 -1.44 1.34
N LYS A 94 15.16 -2.61 0.70
CA LYS A 94 16.04 -3.77 0.94
C LYS A 94 16.30 -4.49 -0.38
N GLU A 95 17.18 -5.49 -0.37
CA GLU A 95 17.55 -6.27 -1.56
C GLU A 95 16.33 -6.79 -2.36
N ASP A 96 15.33 -7.32 -1.66
CA ASP A 96 14.12 -7.92 -2.24
C ASP A 96 12.86 -7.07 -2.08
N VAL A 97 12.98 -5.83 -1.58
CA VAL A 97 11.82 -4.96 -1.29
C VAL A 97 12.06 -3.57 -1.84
N SER A 98 11.10 -3.08 -2.63
CA SER A 98 11.14 -1.70 -3.12
C SER A 98 9.77 -1.04 -3.16
N PHE A 99 9.75 0.28 -3.08
CA PHE A 99 8.56 1.09 -3.26
C PHE A 99 8.47 1.68 -4.66
N ILE A 100 7.26 1.74 -5.19
CA ILE A 100 6.86 2.51 -6.36
C ILE A 100 5.83 3.52 -5.89
N VAL A 101 6.21 4.80 -5.85
CA VAL A 101 5.30 5.86 -5.44
C VAL A 101 4.50 6.33 -6.64
N VAL A 102 3.17 6.40 -6.49
CA VAL A 102 2.24 6.81 -7.53
C VAL A 102 1.55 8.10 -7.11
N HIS A 103 1.51 9.06 -8.05
CA HIS A 103 0.63 10.23 -7.92
C HIS A 103 -0.82 9.83 -8.24
N ALA A 104 -1.42 9.03 -7.38
CA ALA A 104 -2.81 8.67 -7.50
C ALA A 104 -3.65 9.95 -7.35
N ILE A 105 -4.78 9.98 -8.04
CA ILE A 105 -5.74 11.05 -7.88
C ILE A 105 -7.11 10.40 -7.80
N ASP A 106 -7.83 10.73 -6.73
CA ASP A 106 -9.24 10.43 -6.62
C ASP A 106 -10.02 11.07 -7.79
N ASN A 107 -10.89 10.27 -8.42
CA ASN A 107 -11.79 10.71 -9.49
C ASN A 107 -13.28 10.61 -9.07
N ALA A 108 -13.54 10.46 -7.77
CA ALA A 108 -14.83 10.28 -7.10
C ALA A 108 -15.64 9.05 -7.56
N GLN A 109 -15.04 8.10 -8.30
CA GLN A 109 -15.75 6.88 -8.73
C GLN A 109 -16.26 6.05 -7.54
N TYR A 110 -15.51 6.06 -6.44
CA TYR A 110 -15.80 5.29 -5.22
C TYR A 110 -15.98 6.18 -3.98
N GLY A 111 -15.85 7.51 -4.12
CA GLY A 111 -15.80 8.45 -2.99
C GLY A 111 -17.10 8.63 -2.19
N GLU A 112 -18.21 7.98 -2.59
CA GLU A 112 -19.43 7.90 -1.76
C GLU A 112 -19.38 6.78 -0.71
N LEU A 113 -18.56 5.74 -0.95
CA LEU A 113 -18.48 4.53 -0.12
C LEU A 113 -17.15 4.42 0.63
N PHE A 114 -16.11 5.04 0.08
CA PHE A 114 -14.74 4.98 0.56
C PHE A 114 -14.22 6.39 0.77
N ASP A 115 -13.35 6.57 1.75
CA ASP A 115 -12.67 7.85 1.90
C ASP A 115 -11.67 8.10 0.74
N PRO A 116 -11.09 9.30 0.64
CA PRO A 116 -10.17 9.61 -0.45
C PRO A 116 -8.92 8.71 -0.53
N ILE A 117 -8.37 8.29 0.62
CA ILE A 117 -7.17 7.43 0.68
C ILE A 117 -7.51 6.03 0.21
N GLU A 118 -8.59 5.46 0.73
CA GLU A 118 -9.12 4.17 0.32
C GLU A 118 -9.45 4.16 -1.18
N THR A 119 -10.09 5.23 -1.66
CA THR A 119 -10.42 5.39 -3.08
C THR A 119 -9.15 5.41 -3.95
N GLU A 120 -8.12 6.13 -3.54
CA GLU A 120 -6.84 6.15 -4.27
C GLU A 120 -6.15 4.78 -4.29
N GLN A 121 -6.19 4.02 -3.19
CA GLN A 121 -5.68 2.65 -3.14
C GLN A 121 -6.43 1.72 -4.11
N ILE A 122 -7.76 1.73 -4.05
CA ILE A 122 -8.63 0.94 -4.94
C ILE A 122 -8.37 1.29 -6.40
N LEU A 123 -8.38 2.57 -6.75
CA LEU A 123 -8.15 3.01 -8.13
C LEU A 123 -6.72 2.66 -8.60
N THR A 124 -5.73 2.71 -7.72
CA THR A 124 -4.37 2.26 -8.00
C THR A 124 -4.34 0.77 -8.30
N ALA A 125 -5.00 -0.06 -7.49
CA ALA A 125 -5.07 -1.52 -7.67
C ALA A 125 -5.74 -1.88 -9.00
N ILE A 126 -6.88 -1.25 -9.32
CA ILE A 126 -7.57 -1.40 -10.61
C ILE A 126 -6.66 -0.98 -11.76
N LYS A 127 -6.03 0.19 -11.67
CA LYS A 127 -5.23 0.71 -12.79
C LYS A 127 -4.07 -0.20 -13.15
N TYR A 128 -3.37 -0.71 -12.14
CA TYR A 128 -2.18 -1.54 -12.35
C TYR A 128 -2.48 -3.04 -12.42
N GLN A 129 -3.75 -3.44 -12.19
CA GLN A 129 -4.18 -4.84 -12.18
C GLN A 129 -3.33 -5.66 -11.20
N VAL A 130 -3.18 -5.13 -9.99
CA VAL A 130 -2.45 -5.76 -8.89
C VAL A 130 -3.33 -5.79 -7.64
N PRO A 131 -3.14 -6.77 -6.75
CA PRO A 131 -3.93 -6.88 -5.54
C PRO A 131 -3.68 -5.71 -4.58
N LEU A 132 -4.71 -5.38 -3.81
CA LEU A 132 -4.61 -4.56 -2.61
C LEU A 132 -4.26 -5.48 -1.43
N LEU A 133 -3.27 -5.10 -0.65
CA LEU A 133 -2.95 -5.75 0.63
C LEU A 133 -3.25 -4.74 1.74
N THR A 134 -4.06 -5.12 2.71
CA THR A 134 -4.49 -4.25 3.81
C THR A 134 -4.73 -5.06 5.08
N ASP A 135 -4.65 -4.43 6.23
CA ASP A 135 -5.03 -4.95 7.54
C ASP A 135 -6.39 -4.41 8.03
N GLN A 136 -7.02 -3.52 7.26
CA GLN A 136 -8.29 -2.89 7.61
C GLN A 136 -9.48 -3.77 7.20
N LEU A 137 -10.00 -4.56 8.13
CA LEU A 137 -11.12 -5.48 7.87
C LEU A 137 -12.37 -4.77 7.35
N GLU A 138 -12.70 -3.58 7.88
CA GLU A 138 -13.85 -2.79 7.44
C GLU A 138 -13.72 -2.28 5.99
N LEU A 139 -12.49 -2.03 5.52
CA LEU A 139 -12.24 -1.71 4.12
C LEU A 139 -12.46 -2.95 3.24
N GLN A 140 -11.96 -4.11 3.67
CA GLN A 140 -12.15 -5.37 2.94
C GLN A 140 -13.63 -5.69 2.76
N ASP A 141 -14.42 -5.62 3.85
CA ASP A 141 -15.85 -5.86 3.83
C ASP A 141 -16.58 -4.90 2.86
N ARG A 142 -16.28 -3.59 2.94
CA ARG A 142 -16.88 -2.60 2.03
C ARG A 142 -16.52 -2.83 0.56
N ILE A 143 -15.29 -3.24 0.25
CA ILE A 143 -14.88 -3.59 -1.12
C ILE A 143 -15.71 -4.76 -1.64
N ILE A 144 -15.92 -5.79 -0.82
CA ILE A 144 -16.72 -6.98 -1.16
C ILE A 144 -18.19 -6.60 -1.36
N GLU A 145 -18.78 -5.88 -0.41
CA GLU A 145 -20.19 -5.45 -0.46
C GLU A 145 -20.49 -4.56 -1.67
N ALA A 146 -19.55 -3.70 -2.04
CA ALA A 146 -19.67 -2.82 -3.20
C ALA A 146 -19.28 -3.48 -4.53
N GLU A 147 -18.94 -4.77 -4.53
CA GLU A 147 -18.52 -5.56 -5.70
C GLU A 147 -17.39 -4.87 -6.50
N VAL A 148 -16.46 -4.23 -5.80
CA VAL A 148 -15.33 -3.53 -6.42
C VAL A 148 -14.40 -4.57 -7.07
N PRO A 149 -13.99 -4.41 -8.34
CA PRO A 149 -13.24 -5.43 -9.08
C PRO A 149 -11.73 -5.39 -8.73
N VAL A 150 -11.40 -5.57 -7.46
CA VAL A 150 -10.04 -5.62 -6.93
C VAL A 150 -9.86 -6.89 -6.11
N GLN A 151 -8.77 -7.60 -6.33
CA GLN A 151 -8.36 -8.67 -5.42
C GLN A 151 -7.78 -8.04 -4.16
N VAL A 152 -8.33 -8.39 -3.00
CA VAL A 152 -7.83 -7.94 -1.70
C VAL A 152 -7.26 -9.13 -0.95
N PHE A 153 -6.10 -8.93 -0.33
CA PHE A 153 -5.53 -9.85 0.64
C PHE A 153 -5.46 -9.17 2.00
N ASP A 154 -5.79 -9.93 3.03
CA ASP A 154 -5.46 -9.56 4.40
C ASP A 154 -3.95 -9.67 4.62
N ILE A 155 -3.42 -8.89 5.57
CA ILE A 155 -2.02 -8.97 5.97
C ILE A 155 -1.62 -10.37 6.47
N GLU A 156 -2.54 -11.13 7.07
CA GLU A 156 -2.33 -12.51 7.48
C GLU A 156 -2.09 -13.46 6.29
N ASP A 157 -2.62 -13.13 5.11
CA ASP A 157 -2.49 -13.93 3.88
C ASP A 157 -1.28 -13.52 3.02
N PHE A 158 -0.45 -12.59 3.48
CA PHE A 158 0.64 -12.01 2.68
C PHE A 158 1.58 -13.05 2.07
N GLU A 159 2.08 -14.01 2.86
CA GLU A 159 3.02 -15.02 2.35
C GLU A 159 2.38 -15.92 1.30
N TYR A 160 1.12 -16.32 1.51
CA TYR A 160 0.37 -17.08 0.52
C TYR A 160 0.21 -16.29 -0.79
N ALA A 161 -0.14 -15.00 -0.69
CA ALA A 161 -0.28 -14.11 -1.85
C ALA A 161 1.06 -13.93 -2.61
N VAL A 162 2.18 -13.85 -1.89
CA VAL A 162 3.53 -13.78 -2.48
C VAL A 162 3.86 -15.09 -3.23
N GLU A 163 3.51 -16.24 -2.67
CA GLU A 163 3.76 -17.55 -3.26
C GLU A 163 2.93 -17.78 -4.53
N VAL A 164 1.60 -17.70 -4.41
CA VAL A 164 0.64 -18.00 -5.48
C VAL A 164 0.69 -16.93 -6.56
N GLY A 165 0.75 -15.65 -6.17
CA GLY A 165 0.73 -14.53 -7.09
C GLY A 165 -0.65 -14.15 -7.60
N THR A 166 -0.67 -13.17 -8.50
CA THR A 166 -1.88 -12.57 -9.08
C THR A 166 -2.57 -13.44 -10.13
N GLU A 167 -2.16 -14.71 -10.28
CA GLU A 167 -2.83 -15.68 -11.15
C GLU A 167 -3.94 -16.39 -10.36
N ILE A 168 -4.94 -15.63 -9.94
CA ILE A 168 -6.29 -16.20 -9.81
C ILE A 168 -7.01 -15.82 -11.10
N ASP A 169 -7.03 -16.78 -12.01
CA ASP A 169 -7.66 -16.74 -13.32
C ASP A 169 -9.17 -16.52 -13.13
N TRP A 170 -9.61 -15.26 -13.09
CA TRP A 170 -11.01 -14.87 -12.89
C TRP A 170 -11.98 -15.48 -13.93
N GLU A 171 -11.44 -16.05 -15.03
CA GLU A 171 -12.20 -16.82 -16.01
C GLU A 171 -12.69 -18.18 -15.49
N THR A 172 -12.04 -18.77 -14.47
CA THR A 172 -12.46 -20.11 -13.95
C THR A 172 -13.57 -20.07 -12.90
N SER A 173 -13.90 -18.92 -12.33
CA SER A 173 -14.97 -18.80 -11.32
C SER A 173 -16.37 -18.53 -11.89
N ARG A 174 -16.51 -18.43 -13.22
CA ARG A 174 -17.82 -18.25 -13.88
C ARG A 174 -18.48 -19.55 -14.36
N ASP A 175 -17.79 -20.69 -14.24
CA ASP A 175 -18.26 -21.99 -14.75
C ASP A 175 -18.55 -23.03 -13.64
N LEU A 176 -18.92 -22.58 -12.43
CA LEU A 176 -19.49 -23.45 -11.38
C LEU A 176 -20.86 -22.96 -10.91
#